data_AF-A0A2V5P0N7-F1
#
_entry.id   AF-A0A2V5P0N7-F1
#
_cell.length_a   1.000
_cell.length_b   1.000
_cell.length_c   1.000
_cell.angle_alpha   90.00
_cell.angle_beta   90.00
_cell.angle_gamma   90.00
#
_symmetry.space_group_name_H-M   'P 1'
#
loop_
_entity.id
_entity.type
_entity.pdbx_description
1 polymer ?
#
loop_
_entity_poly.entity_id
_entity_poly.type
_entity_poly.pdbx_seq_one_letter_code
_entity_poly.pdbx_strand_id
1 'polypeptide(L)'
;MPPDKRLAIAFVRRGYSHSGGAEAYLKRLALGVLDAGHDVRLITTNNWPQTEWPFGKLNRLHYQSAIAFANELKQLRSRIPCDVLMSLERVWDCHVYRAGDGVHRAWLNRRRRFEVPLQRFIRRLNYKHRDILQLEEALFTNGGAGRVIVNSHMVKSEIVDLYHYPADKIDIVQNGVPLEKFRFDAELREKSRTDLKLKPDQIALLFAGSGWERKG
;
A
#
# COMPACT_ATOMS: atom_id res chain seq x y z
N MET A 1 24.46 4.97 14.90
CA MET A 1 23.62 3.99 15.65
C MET A 1 24.49 2.79 15.93
N PRO A 2 24.50 2.22 17.15
CA PRO A 2 25.26 1.01 17.38
C PRO A 2 24.66 -0.14 16.54
N PRO A 3 25.47 -1.01 15.90
CA PRO A 3 24.99 -2.03 14.96
C PRO A 3 24.12 -3.16 15.55
N ASP A 4 23.91 -3.21 16.87
CA ASP A 4 23.56 -4.48 17.54
C ASP A 4 22.12 -4.61 18.06
N LYS A 5 21.22 -3.63 17.85
CA LYS A 5 19.83 -3.79 18.31
C LYS A 5 18.98 -4.48 17.24
N ARG A 6 18.65 -5.76 17.49
CA ARG A 6 17.56 -6.45 16.79
C ARG A 6 16.23 -5.77 17.09
N LEU A 7 15.58 -5.25 16.05
CA LEU A 7 14.28 -4.55 16.15
C LEU A 7 13.13 -5.50 15.86
N ALA A 8 12.01 -5.33 16.56
CA ALA A 8 10.74 -5.98 16.23
C ALA A 8 9.84 -5.03 15.42
N ILE A 9 9.62 -5.34 14.15
CA ILE A 9 8.84 -4.54 13.21
C ILE A 9 7.49 -5.21 12.94
N ALA A 10 6.40 -4.50 13.26
CA ALA A 10 5.04 -4.91 12.96
C ALA A 10 4.52 -4.22 11.70
N PHE A 11 4.23 -5.01 10.67
CA PHE A 11 3.56 -4.52 9.46
C PHE A 11 2.05 -4.59 9.60
N VAL A 12 1.35 -3.62 9.02
CA VAL A 12 -0.11 -3.61 8.96
C VAL A 12 -0.56 -3.59 7.51
N ARG A 13 -1.37 -4.56 7.09
CA ARG A 13 -2.00 -4.61 5.76
C ARG A 13 -3.33 -5.32 5.82
N ARG A 14 -4.36 -4.78 5.18
CA ARG A 14 -5.72 -5.31 5.26
C ARG A 14 -6.11 -6.03 3.97
N GLY A 15 -6.70 -7.21 4.11
CA GLY A 15 -7.03 -8.05 2.97
C GLY A 15 -5.79 -8.72 2.37
N TYR A 16 -6.05 -9.74 1.56
CA TYR A 16 -5.02 -10.44 0.79
C TYR A 16 -5.49 -10.60 -0.66
N SER A 17 -4.60 -10.30 -1.60
CA SER A 17 -4.75 -10.60 -3.03
C SER A 17 -3.48 -11.24 -3.56
N HIS A 18 -3.60 -12.41 -4.19
CA HIS A 18 -2.46 -13.14 -4.74
C HIS A 18 -1.73 -12.36 -5.85
N SER A 19 -2.46 -11.56 -6.63
CA SER A 19 -1.93 -10.70 -7.69
C SER A 19 -1.71 -9.25 -7.25
N GLY A 20 -1.82 -8.96 -5.94
CA GLY A 20 -1.76 -7.62 -5.40
C GLY A 20 -0.33 -7.06 -5.31
N GLY A 21 -0.12 -5.86 -5.86
CA GLY A 21 1.19 -5.20 -5.84
C GLY A 21 1.65 -4.79 -4.44
N ALA A 22 0.71 -4.40 -3.56
CA ALA A 22 1.02 -4.03 -2.18
C ALA A 22 1.47 -5.24 -1.34
N GLU A 23 0.84 -6.40 -1.55
CA GLU A 23 1.16 -7.68 -0.93
C GLU A 23 2.54 -8.16 -1.39
N ALA A 24 2.82 -8.09 -2.69
CA ALA A 24 4.14 -8.41 -3.23
C ALA A 24 5.23 -7.48 -2.68
N TYR A 25 4.95 -6.18 -2.59
CA TYR A 25 5.85 -5.21 -1.97
C TYR A 25 6.11 -5.55 -0.50
N LEU A 26 5.06 -5.80 0.28
CA LEU A 26 5.15 -6.12 1.70
C LEU A 26 6.00 -7.36 1.95
N LYS A 27 5.79 -8.43 1.19
CA LYS A 27 6.57 -9.67 1.33
C LYS A 27 8.07 -9.43 1.05
N ARG A 28 8.40 -8.63 0.03
CA ARG A 28 9.79 -8.27 -0.27
C ARG A 28 10.41 -7.39 0.81
N LEU A 29 9.67 -6.41 1.32
CA LEU A 29 10.12 -5.57 2.42
C LEU A 29 10.38 -6.40 3.68
N ALA A 30 9.48 -7.32 4.02
CA ALA A 30 9.63 -8.20 5.16
C ALA A 30 10.87 -9.09 5.05
N LEU A 31 11.13 -9.65 3.86
CA LEU A 31 12.34 -10.43 3.60
C LEU A 31 13.61 -9.57 3.79
N GLY A 32 13.67 -8.38 3.20
CA GLY A 32 14.83 -7.50 3.35
C GLY A 32 15.07 -7.06 4.81
N VAL A 33 14.02 -6.96 5.61
CA VAL A 33 14.11 -6.66 7.06
C VAL A 33 14.65 -7.86 7.84
N LEU A 34 14.22 -9.08 7.49
CA LEU A 34 14.78 -10.31 8.07
C LEU A 34 16.26 -10.48 7.72
N ASP A 35 16.63 -10.25 6.46
CA ASP A 35 18.01 -10.34 5.99
C ASP A 35 18.93 -9.32 6.68
N ALA A 36 18.38 -8.18 7.10
CA ALA A 36 19.06 -7.18 7.93
C ALA A 36 19.15 -7.56 9.42
N GLY A 37 18.67 -8.75 9.82
CA GLY A 37 18.77 -9.25 11.19
C GLY A 37 17.68 -8.74 12.14
N HIS A 38 16.52 -8.32 11.63
CA HIS A 38 15.39 -7.81 12.42
C HIS A 38 14.20 -8.77 12.40
N ASP A 39 13.31 -8.66 13.38
CA ASP A 39 12.10 -9.48 13.46
C ASP A 39 10.93 -8.81 12.76
N VAL A 40 10.10 -9.62 12.10
CA VAL A 40 8.89 -9.15 11.43
C VAL A 40 7.64 -9.85 11.95
N ARG A 41 6.54 -9.12 11.97
CA ARG A 41 5.19 -9.66 12.11
C ARG A 41 4.22 -8.93 11.21
N LEU A 42 3.09 -9.57 10.92
CA LEU A 42 2.00 -8.98 10.15
C LEU A 42 0.73 -8.92 10.99
N ILE A 43 0.10 -7.75 11.02
CA ILE A 43 -1.25 -7.52 11.51
C ILE A 43 -2.16 -7.30 10.30
N THR A 44 -3.16 -8.16 10.13
CA THR A 44 -3.99 -8.20 8.93
C THR A 44 -5.40 -8.69 9.23
N THR A 45 -6.25 -8.87 8.21
CA THR A 45 -7.59 -9.45 8.35
C THR A 45 -7.59 -10.97 8.21
N ASN A 46 -8.69 -11.61 8.59
CA ASN A 46 -8.83 -13.07 8.60
C ASN A 46 -8.54 -13.78 7.27
N ASN A 47 -8.66 -13.09 6.14
CA ASN A 47 -8.46 -13.66 4.80
C ASN A 47 -7.00 -13.77 4.36
N TRP A 48 -6.01 -13.35 5.16
CA TRP A 48 -4.60 -13.57 4.84
C TRP A 48 -4.17 -15.01 5.17
N PRO A 49 -3.80 -15.84 4.17
CA PRO A 49 -3.39 -17.22 4.40
C PRO A 49 -2.06 -17.30 5.17
N GLN A 50 -1.93 -18.24 6.10
CA GLN A 50 -0.67 -18.43 6.84
C GLN A 50 0.50 -18.75 5.89
N THR A 51 0.23 -19.53 4.83
CA THR A 51 1.19 -19.89 3.78
C THR A 51 1.72 -18.67 3.01
N GLU A 52 1.00 -17.54 3.05
CA GLU A 52 1.38 -16.28 2.39
C GLU A 52 2.10 -15.32 3.34
N TRP A 53 2.44 -15.76 4.56
CA TRP A 53 3.29 -15.04 5.50
C TRP A 53 4.25 -16.00 6.24
N PRO A 54 5.33 -16.46 5.57
CA PRO A 54 6.29 -17.39 6.16
C PRO A 54 7.31 -16.71 7.11
N PHE A 55 7.25 -15.39 7.27
CA PHE A 55 8.33 -14.57 7.85
C PHE A 55 8.28 -14.41 9.38
N GLY A 56 7.19 -14.80 10.04
CA GLY A 56 7.05 -14.63 11.47
C GLY A 56 5.60 -14.65 11.93
N LYS A 57 5.32 -13.93 13.03
CA LYS A 57 4.00 -13.91 13.66
C LYS A 57 2.96 -13.25 12.74
N LEU A 58 1.76 -13.82 12.73
CA LEU A 58 0.61 -13.32 11.99
C LEU A 58 -0.55 -13.09 12.97
N ASN A 59 -0.94 -11.84 13.14
CA ASN A 59 -2.05 -11.40 13.96
C ASN A 59 -3.23 -11.03 13.06
N ARG A 60 -4.34 -11.75 13.20
CA ARG A 60 -5.55 -11.51 12.41
C ARG A 60 -6.58 -10.74 13.23
N LEU A 61 -7.11 -9.69 12.63
CA LEU A 61 -8.18 -8.83 13.12
C LEU A 61 -9.50 -9.22 12.46
N HIS A 62 -10.60 -9.05 13.19
CA HIS A 62 -11.90 -9.59 12.79
C HIS A 62 -12.68 -8.67 11.85
N TYR A 63 -12.42 -7.36 11.86
CA TYR A 63 -13.25 -6.40 11.13
C TYR A 63 -12.85 -6.15 9.67
N GLN A 64 -13.86 -5.98 8.82
CA GLN A 64 -13.71 -5.76 7.37
C GLN A 64 -13.84 -4.29 6.92
N SER A 65 -14.37 -3.37 7.74
CA SER A 65 -14.40 -1.94 7.38
C SER A 65 -13.09 -1.23 7.77
N ALA A 66 -12.76 -0.12 7.11
CA ALA A 66 -11.47 0.54 7.32
C ALA A 66 -11.38 1.11 8.74
N ILE A 67 -12.46 1.76 9.18
CA ILE A 67 -12.59 2.33 10.52
C ILE A 67 -12.57 1.25 11.59
N ALA A 68 -13.33 0.16 11.43
CA ALA A 68 -13.38 -0.89 12.45
C ALA A 68 -12.03 -1.62 12.58
N PHE A 69 -11.34 -1.86 11.47
CA PHE A 69 -9.97 -2.38 11.50
C PHE A 69 -9.00 -1.43 12.21
N ALA A 70 -9.06 -0.12 11.92
CA ALA A 70 -8.22 0.88 12.59
C ALA A 70 -8.52 0.95 14.10
N ASN A 71 -9.79 0.86 14.51
CA ASN A 71 -10.20 0.82 15.91
C ASN A 71 -9.62 -0.40 16.64
N GLU A 72 -9.75 -1.59 16.06
CA GLU A 72 -9.24 -2.83 16.64
C GLU A 72 -7.70 -2.82 16.73
N LEU A 73 -7.03 -2.33 15.68
CA LEU A 73 -5.57 -2.13 15.70
C LEU A 73 -5.15 -1.21 16.85
N LYS A 74 -5.84 -0.09 17.06
CA LYS A 74 -5.55 0.86 18.13
C LYS A 74 -5.70 0.23 19.52
N GLN A 75 -6.74 -0.57 19.72
CA GLN A 75 -6.95 -1.32 20.97
C GLN A 75 -5.86 -2.38 21.19
N LEU A 76 -5.42 -3.04 20.12
CA LEU A 76 -4.42 -4.08 20.17
C LEU A 76 -2.99 -3.53 20.30
N ARG A 77 -2.74 -2.26 19.92
CA ARG A 77 -1.41 -1.63 19.89
C ARG A 77 -0.65 -1.76 21.20
N SER A 78 -1.33 -1.55 22.34
CA SER A 78 -0.70 -1.66 23.67
C SER A 78 -0.31 -3.09 24.06
N ARG A 79 -0.86 -4.10 23.37
CA ARG A 79 -0.64 -5.53 23.64
C ARG A 79 0.35 -6.18 22.66
N ILE A 80 0.73 -5.48 21.59
CA ILE A 80 1.70 -5.96 20.59
C ILE A 80 3.05 -5.33 20.89
N PRO A 81 3.99 -6.08 21.51
CA PRO A 81 5.36 -5.59 21.63
C PRO A 81 5.97 -5.50 20.23
N CYS A 82 6.32 -4.28 19.84
CA CYS A 82 7.10 -3.97 18.64
C CYS A 82 7.83 -2.63 18.85
N ASP A 83 9.03 -2.50 18.30
CA ASP A 83 9.77 -1.23 18.28
C ASP A 83 9.19 -0.29 17.21
N VAL A 84 8.74 -0.86 16.09
CA VAL A 84 8.21 -0.10 14.94
C VAL A 84 6.90 -0.71 14.47
N LEU A 85 5.90 0.15 14.22
CA LEU A 85 4.61 -0.20 13.64
C LEU A 85 4.56 0.50 12.30
N MET A 86 4.75 -0.26 11.23
CA MET A 86 4.76 0.24 9.86
C MET A 86 3.46 -0.15 9.16
N SER A 87 2.61 0.82 8.86
CA SER A 87 1.33 0.58 8.21
C SER A 87 1.40 0.79 6.71
N LEU A 88 0.91 -0.17 5.94
CA LEU A 88 0.58 -0.02 4.51
C LEU A 88 -0.91 0.31 4.32
N GLU A 89 -1.63 0.49 5.42
CA GLU A 89 -3.05 0.84 5.47
C GLU A 89 -3.28 2.16 6.15
N ARG A 90 -4.36 2.82 5.77
CA ARG A 90 -4.82 4.01 6.49
C ARG A 90 -5.37 3.57 7.85
N VAL A 91 -4.78 4.08 8.93
CA VAL A 91 -5.08 3.71 10.32
C VAL A 91 -5.06 4.97 11.19
N TRP A 92 -5.45 4.90 12.46
CA TRP A 92 -5.45 6.09 13.33
C TRP A 92 -4.05 6.64 13.59
N ASP A 93 -3.11 5.74 13.84
CA ASP A 93 -1.75 6.09 14.24
C ASP A 93 -0.78 4.95 13.92
N CYS A 94 0.45 5.31 13.56
CA CYS A 94 1.57 4.38 13.35
C CYS A 94 2.92 5.10 13.39
N HIS A 95 3.99 4.34 13.59
CA HIS A 95 5.34 4.92 13.58
C HIS A 95 5.76 5.32 12.16
N VAL A 96 5.47 4.46 11.17
CA VAL A 96 5.76 4.70 9.75
C VAL A 96 4.53 4.38 8.91
N TYR A 97 4.09 5.29 8.07
CA TYR A 97 3.02 5.05 7.10
C TYR A 97 3.58 4.95 5.68
N ARG A 98 3.32 3.84 4.98
CA ARG A 98 3.64 3.67 3.56
C ARG A 98 2.42 4.06 2.73
N ALA A 99 2.44 5.28 2.19
CA ALA A 99 1.42 5.76 1.26
C ALA A 99 1.67 5.23 -0.17
N GLY A 100 1.43 3.93 -0.37
CA GLY A 100 1.60 3.26 -1.67
C GLY A 100 0.45 3.50 -2.66
N ASP A 101 -0.77 3.67 -2.13
CA ASP A 101 -2.01 3.74 -2.92
C ASP A 101 -2.37 5.15 -3.41
N GLY A 102 -1.45 6.12 -3.21
CA GLY A 102 -1.69 7.54 -3.47
C GLY A 102 -2.63 8.18 -2.45
N VAL A 103 -2.97 9.46 -2.67
CA VAL A 103 -3.85 10.23 -1.79
C VAL A 103 -5.29 10.17 -2.28
N HIS A 104 -6.21 9.66 -1.44
CA HIS A 104 -7.61 9.44 -1.81
C HIS A 104 -8.34 10.76 -2.02
N ARG A 105 -8.07 11.79 -1.21
CA ARG A 105 -8.56 13.16 -1.47
C ARG A 105 -8.13 13.70 -2.83
N ALA A 106 -6.86 13.51 -3.21
CA ALA A 106 -6.37 13.94 -4.53
C ALA A 106 -7.08 13.18 -5.66
N TRP A 107 -7.27 11.87 -5.50
CA TRP A 107 -8.03 11.06 -6.44
C TRP A 107 -9.48 11.53 -6.59
N LEU A 108 -10.19 11.83 -5.49
CA LEU A 108 -11.54 12.39 -5.53
C LEU A 108 -11.56 13.75 -6.26
N ASN A 109 -10.57 14.61 -6.03
CA ASN A 109 -10.47 15.90 -6.70
C ASN A 109 -10.28 15.77 -8.22
N ARG A 110 -9.41 14.86 -8.67
CA ARG A 110 -9.22 14.56 -10.10
C ARG A 110 -10.51 14.03 -10.72
N ARG A 111 -11.12 13.05 -10.06
CA ARG A 111 -12.31 12.36 -10.57
C ARG A 111 -13.53 13.30 -10.69
N ARG A 112 -13.69 14.24 -9.76
CA ARG A 112 -14.72 15.29 -9.84
C ARG A 112 -14.67 16.13 -11.12
N ARG A 113 -13.51 16.25 -11.77
CA ARG A 113 -13.37 17.01 -13.03
C ARG A 113 -14.00 16.28 -14.23
N PHE A 114 -14.27 14.99 -14.11
CA PHE A 114 -14.77 14.13 -15.19
C PHE A 114 -16.16 13.52 -14.90
N GLU A 115 -16.79 13.82 -13.75
CA GLU A 115 -18.10 13.26 -13.38
C GLU A 115 -19.28 14.18 -13.78
N VAL A 116 -20.30 13.58 -14.39
CA VAL A 116 -21.58 14.24 -14.74
C VAL A 116 -22.38 14.55 -13.46
N PRO A 117 -23.09 15.69 -13.35
CA PRO A 117 -23.68 16.18 -12.09
C PRO A 117 -24.57 15.20 -11.31
N LEU A 118 -25.27 14.27 -11.99
CA LEU A 118 -26.20 13.34 -11.35
C LEU A 118 -25.48 12.22 -10.56
N GLN A 119 -24.30 11.78 -11.02
CA GLN A 119 -23.48 10.78 -10.32
C GLN A 119 -22.81 11.35 -9.06
N ARG A 120 -22.68 12.68 -8.98
CA ARG A 120 -22.13 13.43 -7.84
C ARG A 120 -23.03 13.37 -6.60
N PHE A 121 -24.35 13.25 -6.77
CA PHE A 121 -25.33 13.27 -5.69
C PHE A 121 -25.43 11.90 -4.98
N ILE A 122 -25.49 10.81 -5.73
CA ILE A 122 -25.58 9.44 -5.21
C ILE A 122 -24.34 9.05 -4.40
N ARG A 123 -23.17 9.65 -4.70
CA ARG A 123 -21.89 9.31 -4.07
C ARG A 123 -21.53 10.07 -2.81
N ARG A 124 -22.17 11.22 -2.54
CA ARG A 124 -22.07 11.88 -1.23
C ARG A 124 -22.55 10.98 -0.09
N LEU A 125 -23.35 9.95 -0.41
CA LEU A 125 -23.84 8.92 0.49
C LEU A 125 -22.89 7.71 0.63
N ASN A 126 -21.74 7.69 -0.04
CA ASN A 126 -20.80 6.57 0.07
C ASN A 126 -19.90 6.71 1.30
N TYR A 127 -20.39 6.19 2.43
CA TYR A 127 -19.69 6.15 3.72
C TYR A 127 -18.22 5.69 3.61
N LYS A 128 -17.89 4.79 2.68
CA LYS A 128 -16.51 4.33 2.46
C LYS A 128 -15.53 5.44 2.10
N HIS A 129 -15.96 6.46 1.35
CA HIS A 129 -15.07 7.58 1.02
C HIS A 129 -14.83 8.47 2.23
N ARG A 130 -15.86 8.69 3.05
CA ARG A 130 -15.74 9.45 4.29
C ARG A 130 -14.80 8.75 5.27
N ASP A 131 -14.94 7.44 5.43
CA ASP A 131 -14.06 6.61 6.27
C ASP A 131 -12.59 6.74 5.86
N ILE A 132 -12.32 6.63 4.55
CA ILE A 132 -10.95 6.75 4.03
C ILE A 132 -10.41 8.17 4.28
N LEU A 133 -11.19 9.21 4.00
CA LEU A 133 -10.77 10.60 4.21
C LEU A 133 -10.50 10.89 5.69
N GLN A 134 -11.32 10.34 6.59
CA GLN A 134 -11.12 10.46 8.04
C GLN A 134 -9.80 9.82 8.49
N LEU A 135 -9.46 8.65 7.95
CA LEU A 135 -8.20 7.98 8.27
C LEU A 135 -7.00 8.70 7.64
N GLU A 136 -7.14 9.31 6.45
CA GLU A 136 -6.09 10.17 5.88
C GLU A 136 -5.85 11.41 6.74
N GLU A 137 -6.92 12.07 7.19
CA GLU A 137 -6.83 13.21 8.09
C GLU A 137 -6.18 12.84 9.42
N ALA A 138 -6.51 11.66 9.97
CA ALA A 138 -5.88 11.15 11.18
C ALA A 138 -4.36 10.93 11.00
N LEU A 139 -3.93 10.30 9.91
CA LEU A 139 -2.52 10.04 9.65
C LEU A 139 -1.72 11.31 9.37
N PHE A 140 -2.28 12.21 8.56
CA PHE A 140 -1.56 13.36 8.04
C PHE A 140 -1.82 14.62 8.87
N THR A 141 -3.03 15.19 8.82
CA THR A 141 -3.35 16.45 9.50
C THR A 141 -3.16 16.34 11.01
N ASN A 142 -3.62 15.24 11.61
CA ASN A 142 -3.61 15.08 13.06
C ASN A 142 -2.29 14.46 13.57
N GLY A 143 -1.29 14.26 12.70
CA GLY A 143 0.02 13.74 13.07
C GLY A 143 0.03 12.28 13.53
N GLY A 144 -0.96 11.48 13.13
CA GLY A 144 -1.02 10.05 13.48
C GLY A 144 0.14 9.24 12.91
N ALA A 145 0.73 9.65 11.77
CA ALA A 145 1.95 9.05 11.22
C ALA A 145 3.20 9.79 11.72
N GLY A 146 4.11 9.06 12.39
CA GLY A 146 5.40 9.61 12.82
C GLY A 146 6.32 9.99 11.65
N ARG A 147 6.36 9.14 10.62
CA ARG A 147 7.07 9.35 9.35
C ARG A 147 6.28 8.73 8.21
N VAL A 148 6.39 9.29 7.00
CA VAL A 148 5.66 8.82 5.81
C VAL A 148 6.63 8.42 4.71
N ILE A 149 6.38 7.28 4.06
CA ILE A 149 7.12 6.81 2.89
C ILE A 149 6.19 6.77 1.68
N VAL A 150 6.54 7.48 0.61
CA VAL A 150 5.79 7.54 -0.65
C VAL A 150 6.57 6.89 -1.80
N ASN A 151 5.88 6.49 -2.87
CA ASN A 151 6.53 5.95 -4.10
C ASN A 151 6.93 7.02 -5.12
N SER A 152 6.47 8.27 -4.98
CA SER A 152 6.68 9.28 -6.01
C SER A 152 6.63 10.70 -5.45
N HIS A 153 7.26 11.63 -6.17
CA HIS A 153 7.16 13.07 -5.91
C HIS A 153 5.72 13.59 -6.00
N MET A 154 4.89 12.99 -6.87
CA MET A 154 3.48 13.35 -6.99
C MET A 154 2.74 13.13 -5.66
N VAL A 155 2.85 11.93 -5.08
CA VAL A 155 2.20 11.60 -3.81
C VAL A 155 2.78 12.45 -2.66
N LYS A 156 4.09 12.71 -2.65
CA LYS A 156 4.70 13.65 -1.68
C LYS A 156 4.01 15.02 -1.73
N SER A 157 3.91 15.60 -2.93
CA SER A 157 3.33 16.92 -3.14
C SER A 157 1.85 16.93 -2.73
N GLU A 158 1.08 15.92 -3.12
CA GLU A 158 -0.33 15.81 -2.73
C GLU A 158 -0.53 15.77 -1.20
N ILE A 159 0.31 15.04 -0.47
CA ILE A 159 0.22 14.96 0.99
C ILE A 159 0.54 16.32 1.62
N VAL A 160 1.60 16.99 1.14
CA VAL A 160 1.98 18.33 1.62
C VAL A 160 0.88 19.35 1.32
N ASP A 161 0.40 19.41 0.09
CA ASP A 161 -0.53 20.45 -0.36
C ASP A 161 -1.95 20.26 0.24
N LEU A 162 -2.41 19.01 0.39
CA LEU A 162 -3.79 18.74 0.83
C LEU A 162 -3.94 18.56 2.33
N TYR A 163 -2.87 18.17 3.03
CA TYR A 163 -2.90 17.86 4.46
C TYR A 163 -1.88 18.65 5.29
N HIS A 164 -1.03 19.46 4.65
CA HIS A 164 0.02 20.26 5.32
C HIS A 164 0.96 19.40 6.18
N TYR A 165 1.16 18.12 5.81
CA TYR A 165 2.09 17.26 6.53
C TYR A 165 3.53 17.71 6.29
N PRO A 166 4.40 17.74 7.32
CA PRO A 166 5.76 18.24 7.19
C PRO A 166 6.58 17.49 6.13
N ALA A 167 7.12 18.21 5.15
CA ALA A 167 7.81 17.62 4.01
C ALA A 167 9.13 16.91 4.36
N ASP A 168 9.75 17.29 5.49
CA ASP A 168 10.95 16.70 6.09
C ASP A 168 10.67 15.35 6.78
N LYS A 169 9.39 15.06 7.07
CA LYS A 169 8.92 13.76 7.56
C LYS A 169 8.45 12.82 6.45
N ILE A 170 8.66 13.19 5.17
CA ILE A 170 8.29 12.37 4.01
C ILE A 170 9.53 11.93 3.23
N ASP A 171 9.77 10.62 3.20
CA ASP A 171 10.77 9.98 2.34
C ASP A 171 10.14 9.44 1.06
N ILE A 172 10.89 9.52 -0.03
CA ILE A 172 10.52 8.91 -1.30
C ILE A 172 11.31 7.61 -1.44
N VAL A 173 10.60 6.48 -1.39
CA VAL A 173 11.15 5.15 -1.67
C VAL A 173 10.30 4.52 -2.78
N GLN A 174 10.87 4.47 -3.98
CA GLN A 174 10.21 3.91 -5.14
C GLN A 174 10.00 2.40 -4.99
N ASN A 175 8.96 1.88 -5.63
CA ASN A 175 8.71 0.44 -5.62
C ASN A 175 9.76 -0.27 -6.49
N GLY A 176 10.47 -1.25 -5.92
CA GLY A 176 11.35 -2.13 -6.67
C GLY A 176 10.60 -3.27 -7.38
N VAL A 177 11.23 -3.83 -8.40
CA VAL A 177 10.78 -5.06 -9.09
C VAL A 177 11.90 -6.11 -9.07
N PRO A 178 11.58 -7.42 -9.01
CA PRO A 178 12.56 -8.50 -9.09
C PRO A 178 13.24 -8.50 -10.45
N LEU A 179 14.47 -7.98 -10.51
CA LEU A 179 15.17 -7.78 -11.78
C LEU A 179 15.41 -9.09 -12.51
N GLU A 180 15.66 -10.19 -11.79
CA GLU A 180 15.82 -11.53 -12.33
C GLU A 180 14.60 -12.06 -13.08
N LYS A 181 13.38 -11.59 -12.73
CA LYS A 181 12.14 -11.98 -13.42
C LYS A 181 11.76 -11.05 -14.58
N PHE A 182 12.24 -9.81 -14.53
CA PHE A 182 11.89 -8.76 -15.51
C PHE A 182 13.05 -8.44 -16.46
N ARG A 183 14.01 -9.37 -16.63
CA ARG A 183 15.04 -9.24 -17.66
C ARG A 183 14.45 -9.51 -19.04
N PHE A 184 15.02 -8.85 -20.04
CA PHE A 184 14.71 -9.17 -21.43
C PHE A 184 15.18 -10.59 -21.75
N ASP A 185 14.30 -11.36 -22.37
CA ASP A 185 14.55 -12.71 -22.84
C ASP A 185 13.98 -12.83 -24.26
N ALA A 186 14.88 -13.08 -25.23
CA ALA A 186 14.52 -13.14 -26.64
C ALA A 186 13.68 -14.38 -26.97
N GLU A 187 13.95 -15.53 -26.33
CA GLU A 187 13.20 -16.76 -26.54
C GLU A 187 11.79 -16.64 -25.98
N LEU A 188 11.67 -16.08 -24.77
CA LEU A 188 10.37 -15.81 -24.16
C LEU A 188 9.55 -14.81 -25.00
N ARG A 189 10.21 -13.82 -25.60
CA ARG A 189 9.58 -12.86 -26.51
C ARG A 189 9.01 -13.58 -27.74
N GLU A 190 9.82 -14.33 -28.48
CA GLU A 190 9.36 -15.02 -29.70
C GLU A 190 8.26 -16.04 -29.41
N LYS A 191 8.41 -16.79 -28.32
CA LYS A 191 7.37 -17.71 -27.84
C LYS A 191 6.06 -16.98 -27.54
N SER A 192 6.12 -15.90 -26.75
CA SER A 192 4.92 -15.12 -26.39
C SER A 192 4.23 -14.52 -27.61
N ARG A 193 4.99 -14.07 -28.62
CA ARG A 193 4.42 -13.59 -29.88
C ARG A 193 3.74 -14.68 -30.67
N THR A 194 4.36 -15.86 -30.74
CA THR A 194 3.77 -17.03 -31.39
C THR A 194 2.46 -17.43 -30.71
N ASP A 195 2.46 -17.52 -29.37
CA ASP A 195 1.28 -17.88 -28.57
C ASP A 195 0.13 -16.86 -28.73
N LEU A 196 0.48 -15.57 -28.85
CA LEU A 196 -0.47 -14.48 -29.09
C LEU A 196 -0.80 -14.25 -30.57
N LYS A 197 -0.26 -15.07 -31.48
CA LYS A 197 -0.45 -14.98 -32.94
C LYS A 197 -0.04 -13.63 -33.53
N LEU A 198 1.02 -13.03 -32.99
CA LEU A 198 1.60 -11.77 -33.43
C LEU A 198 2.75 -12.01 -34.42
N LYS A 199 2.65 -11.46 -35.62
CA LYS A 199 3.72 -11.52 -36.64
C LYS A 199 4.93 -10.66 -36.23
N PRO A 200 6.16 -10.95 -36.68
CA PRO A 200 7.35 -10.21 -36.25
C PRO A 200 7.29 -8.68 -36.44
N ASP A 201 6.60 -8.22 -37.48
CA ASP A 201 6.46 -6.83 -37.91
C ASP A 201 5.30 -6.07 -37.21
N GLN A 202 4.47 -6.75 -36.44
CA GLN A 202 3.32 -6.12 -35.78
C GLN A 202 3.70 -5.40 -34.48
N ILE A 203 3.20 -4.18 -34.30
CA ILE A 203 3.29 -3.46 -33.04
C ILE A 203 2.23 -4.02 -32.07
N ALA A 204 2.66 -4.43 -30.88
CA ALA A 204 1.76 -4.89 -29.82
C ALA A 204 1.63 -3.81 -28.74
N LEU A 205 0.39 -3.37 -28.48
CA LEU A 205 0.08 -2.47 -27.38
C LEU A 205 -0.51 -3.29 -26.23
N LEU A 206 0.18 -3.32 -25.09
CA LEU A 206 -0.27 -4.02 -23.90
C LEU A 206 -0.71 -3.01 -22.84
N PHE A 207 -1.95 -3.18 -22.38
CA PHE A 207 -2.43 -2.52 -21.18
C PHE A 207 -2.53 -3.55 -20.05
N ALA A 208 -1.78 -3.34 -18.97
CA ALA A 208 -1.75 -4.25 -17.82
C ALA A 208 -2.26 -3.56 -16.56
N GLY A 209 -3.32 -4.10 -15.97
CA GLY A 209 -3.83 -3.61 -14.69
C GLY A 209 -5.19 -4.16 -14.31
N SER A 210 -5.50 -4.06 -13.02
CA SER A 210 -6.85 -4.20 -12.48
C SER A 210 -7.48 -2.82 -12.27
N GLY A 211 -8.81 -2.74 -12.27
CA GLY A 211 -9.55 -1.49 -12.01
C GLY A 211 -9.48 -0.46 -13.15
N TRP A 212 -9.84 -0.89 -14.36
CA TRP A 212 -9.78 -0.10 -15.61
C TRP A 212 -10.45 1.26 -15.56
N GLU A 213 -11.54 1.41 -14.80
CA GLU A 213 -12.21 2.71 -14.57
C GLU A 213 -11.29 3.80 -14.01
N ARG A 214 -10.10 3.44 -13.51
CA ARG A 214 -9.11 4.36 -12.94
C ARG A 214 -7.83 4.46 -13.79
N LYS A 215 -7.77 3.78 -14.94
CA LYS A 215 -6.57 3.60 -15.78
C LYS A 215 -6.76 4.11 -17.23
N GLY A 216 -7.80 4.91 -17.47
CA GLY A 216 -8.11 5.63 -18.72
C GLY A 216 -8.95 6.85 -18.39
#